data_AF-B0SW00-F1
#
_entry.id   AF-B0SW00-F1
#
_cell.length_a   1.000
_cell.length_b   1.000
_cell.length_c   1.000
_cell.angle_alpha   90.00
_cell.angle_beta   90.00
_cell.angle_gamma   90.00
#
_symmetry.space_group_name_H-M   'P 1'
#
loop_
_entity.id
_entity.type
_entity.pdbx_description
1 polymer ?
#
loop_
_entity_poly.entity_id
_entity_poly.type
_entity_poly.pdbx_seq_one_letter_code
_entity_poly.pdbx_strand_id
1 'polypeptide(L)'
;MTRQLLFVQGGGEDTHDAWDSKLVESLERELGSDYEIRYPRMPDEGDPQFARWKTALREELCKLEDGAVLVGHSIGATILVHTLAEEPPQRPPAGIFLVSMPFIGEGGWPSDEIRTKPDLGAKLPARSPVYLYHGDADETVPAKHADLNAKAIPQAVARKLPGRDHQLDNDMSEVAADIREATAPTR
;
A
#
# COMPACT_ATOMS: atom_id res chain seq x y z
N MET A 1 -14.10 -19.12 3.54
CA MET A 1 -12.79 -18.92 4.17
C MET A 1 -12.57 -17.42 4.26
N THR A 2 -12.15 -16.93 5.41
CA THR A 2 -11.82 -15.52 5.62
C THR A 2 -10.56 -15.19 4.84
N ARG A 3 -10.53 -14.07 4.11
CA ARG A 3 -9.39 -13.68 3.28
C ARG A 3 -8.45 -12.79 4.09
N GLN A 4 -7.14 -13.05 4.02
CA GLN A 4 -6.17 -12.21 4.74
C GLN A 4 -5.89 -10.90 3.99
N LEU A 5 -5.73 -9.83 4.75
CA LEU A 5 -5.29 -8.51 4.27
C LEU A 5 -4.10 -8.06 5.12
N LEU A 6 -2.94 -7.87 4.51
CA LEU A 6 -1.78 -7.26 5.18
C LEU A 6 -1.84 -5.74 4.98
N PHE A 7 -1.92 -4.99 6.08
CA PHE A 7 -1.81 -3.53 6.07
C PHE A 7 -0.41 -3.11 6.51
N VAL A 8 0.27 -2.31 5.69
CA VAL A 8 1.60 -1.75 5.95
C VAL A 8 1.45 -0.26 6.21
N GLN A 9 1.71 0.13 7.46
CA GLN A 9 1.67 1.53 7.92
C GLN A 9 2.62 2.47 7.17
N GLY A 10 2.35 3.76 7.26
CA GLY A 10 3.30 4.84 7.02
C GLY A 10 4.36 4.94 8.12
N GLY A 11 5.27 5.91 7.94
CA GLY A 11 6.32 6.25 8.90
C GLY A 11 5.92 7.43 9.78
N GLY A 12 6.66 7.64 10.85
CA GLY A 12 6.38 8.60 11.92
C GLY A 12 6.29 7.92 13.28
N GLU A 13 6.68 8.64 14.33
CA GLU A 13 6.49 8.18 15.71
C GLU A 13 4.99 8.00 15.99
N ASP A 14 4.65 6.90 16.67
CA ASP A 14 3.28 6.51 17.01
C ASP A 14 2.34 6.30 15.79
N THR A 15 2.86 6.22 14.56
CA THR A 15 2.02 6.03 13.37
C THR A 15 1.17 4.76 13.47
N HIS A 16 1.73 3.66 13.97
CA HIS A 16 1.00 2.41 14.15
C HIS A 16 -0.22 2.55 15.07
N ASP A 17 -0.07 3.25 16.21
CA ASP A 17 -1.09 3.24 17.26
C ASP A 17 -2.07 4.41 17.16
N ALA A 18 -1.61 5.58 16.73
CA ALA A 18 -2.37 6.83 16.81
C ALA A 18 -2.90 7.34 15.46
N TRP A 19 -2.29 6.88 14.35
CA TRP A 19 -2.60 7.40 13.02
C TRP A 19 -3.21 6.32 12.15
N ASP A 20 -2.44 5.32 11.76
CA ASP A 20 -2.85 4.33 10.77
C ASP A 20 -3.76 3.24 11.35
N SER A 21 -3.82 3.11 12.67
CA SER A 21 -4.86 2.35 13.37
C SER A 21 -6.26 2.77 12.92
N LYS A 22 -6.49 4.05 12.63
CA LYS A 22 -7.79 4.57 12.14
C LYS A 22 -8.12 4.08 10.73
N LEU A 23 -7.11 3.94 9.86
CA LEU A 23 -7.28 3.38 8.51
C LEU A 23 -7.62 1.89 8.59
N VAL A 24 -6.96 1.18 9.51
CA VAL A 24 -7.23 -0.22 9.79
C VAL A 24 -8.65 -0.39 10.34
N GLU A 25 -9.05 0.38 11.35
CA GLU A 25 -10.42 0.37 11.89
C GLU A 25 -11.46 0.68 10.82
N SER A 26 -11.17 1.61 9.91
CA SER A 26 -12.05 1.87 8.76
C SER A 26 -12.16 0.67 7.85
N LEU A 27 -11.04 0.02 7.49
CA LEU A 27 -11.09 -1.19 6.67
C LEU A 27 -11.83 -2.34 7.37
N GLU A 28 -11.63 -2.54 8.67
CA GLU A 28 -12.34 -3.56 9.45
C GLU A 28 -13.85 -3.35 9.41
N ARG A 29 -14.30 -2.10 9.61
CA ARG A 29 -15.73 -1.74 9.53
C ARG A 29 -16.31 -1.99 8.14
N GLU A 30 -15.60 -1.59 7.10
CA GLU A 30 -16.09 -1.68 5.72
C GLU A 30 -16.07 -3.11 5.19
N LEU A 31 -15.01 -3.88 5.48
CA LEU A 31 -14.80 -5.23 4.95
C LEU A 31 -15.50 -6.31 5.79
N GLY A 32 -15.70 -6.08 7.08
CA GLY A 32 -16.34 -7.01 8.00
C GLY A 32 -15.58 -8.33 8.17
N SER A 33 -16.28 -9.34 8.68
CA SER A 33 -15.69 -10.64 9.06
C SER A 33 -15.22 -11.53 7.90
N ASP A 34 -15.47 -11.11 6.66
CA ASP A 34 -14.98 -11.81 5.47
C ASP A 34 -13.47 -11.64 5.27
N TYR A 35 -12.87 -10.66 5.98
CA TYR A 35 -11.44 -10.36 5.92
C TYR A 35 -10.80 -10.39 7.31
N GLU A 36 -9.61 -10.98 7.39
CA GLU A 36 -8.73 -10.93 8.56
C GLU A 36 -7.65 -9.90 8.27
N ILE A 37 -7.69 -8.75 8.96
CA ILE A 37 -6.68 -7.71 8.80
C ILE A 37 -5.48 -8.02 9.69
N ARG A 38 -4.33 -8.20 9.06
CA ARG A 38 -3.02 -8.32 9.68
C ARG A 38 -2.34 -6.97 9.64
N TYR A 39 -2.12 -6.42 10.83
CA TYR A 39 -1.48 -5.12 10.99
C TYR A 39 -0.26 -5.26 11.91
N PRO A 40 0.89 -5.71 11.37
CA PRO A 40 2.12 -5.81 12.14
C PRO A 40 2.76 -4.42 12.30
N ARG A 41 3.34 -4.16 13.47
CA ARG A 41 4.17 -2.97 13.68
C ARG A 41 5.45 -3.08 12.87
N MET A 42 5.69 -2.08 12.04
CA MET A 42 6.95 -1.97 11.31
C MET A 42 8.05 -1.45 12.24
N PRO A 43 9.28 -1.98 12.12
CA PRO A 43 10.33 -1.67 13.08
C PRO A 43 10.82 -0.23 12.92
N ASP A 44 10.95 0.50 14.03
CA ASP A 44 11.52 1.86 14.04
C ASP A 44 10.74 2.83 13.17
N GLU A 45 9.44 2.87 13.40
CA GLU A 45 8.50 3.63 12.58
C GLU A 45 8.80 5.13 12.49
N GLY A 46 9.42 5.72 13.52
CA GLY A 46 9.87 7.11 13.52
C GLY A 46 10.99 7.42 12.51
N ASP A 47 11.78 6.41 12.11
CA ASP A 47 12.84 6.53 11.10
C ASP A 47 12.84 5.30 10.18
N PRO A 48 11.90 5.23 9.22
CA PRO A 48 11.68 4.04 8.40
C PRO A 48 12.84 3.83 7.42
N GLN A 49 13.68 2.84 7.69
CA GLN A 49 14.78 2.42 6.82
C GLN A 49 14.34 1.29 5.88
N PHE A 50 14.61 1.42 4.58
CA PHE A 50 14.15 0.46 3.57
C PHE A 50 14.64 -0.95 3.86
N ALA A 51 15.94 -1.13 4.12
CA ALA A 51 16.51 -2.46 4.36
C ALA A 51 15.87 -3.19 5.56
N ARG A 52 15.56 -2.43 6.62
CA ARG A 52 14.98 -2.97 7.86
C ARG A 52 13.52 -3.35 7.65
N TRP A 53 12.74 -2.47 7.05
CA TRP A 53 11.33 -2.71 6.77
C TRP A 53 11.13 -3.80 5.73
N LYS A 54 11.94 -3.82 4.66
CA LYS A 54 11.94 -4.90 3.66
C LYS A 54 12.12 -6.27 4.31
N THR A 55 13.04 -6.40 5.27
CA THR A 55 13.26 -7.66 5.99
C THR A 55 12.02 -8.07 6.76
N ALA A 56 11.44 -7.17 7.56
CA ALA A 56 10.21 -7.44 8.30
C ALA A 56 9.02 -7.76 7.38
N LEU A 57 8.83 -7.01 6.29
CA LEU A 57 7.77 -7.26 5.31
C LEU A 57 7.89 -8.65 4.67
N ARG A 58 9.11 -9.11 4.37
CA ARG A 58 9.30 -10.45 3.82
C ARG A 58 8.84 -11.54 4.78
N GLU A 59 9.14 -11.39 6.07
CA GLU A 59 8.66 -12.32 7.09
C GLU A 59 7.13 -12.34 7.17
N GLU A 60 6.48 -11.18 7.09
CA GLU A 60 5.02 -11.08 7.10
C GLU A 60 4.38 -11.64 5.82
N LEU A 61 4.95 -11.33 4.65
CA LEU A 61 4.49 -11.87 3.36
C LEU A 61 4.58 -13.40 3.31
N CYS A 62 5.59 -14.02 3.94
CA CYS A 62 5.71 -15.48 4.03
C CYS A 62 4.63 -16.15 4.88
N LYS A 63 3.97 -15.40 5.77
CA LYS A 63 2.88 -15.91 6.63
C LYS A 63 1.51 -15.82 5.96
N LEU A 64 1.42 -15.18 4.79
CA LEU A 64 0.15 -14.96 4.10
C LEU A 64 -0.32 -16.18 3.31
N GLU A 65 -1.64 -16.38 3.31
CA GLU A 65 -2.32 -17.37 2.48
C GLU A 65 -2.44 -16.91 1.01
N ASP A 66 -2.73 -17.86 0.12
CA ASP A 66 -2.94 -17.60 -1.30
C ASP A 66 -4.09 -16.62 -1.50
N GLY A 67 -3.87 -15.61 -2.35
CA GLY A 67 -4.90 -14.61 -2.62
C GLY A 67 -5.14 -13.65 -1.46
N ALA A 68 -4.18 -13.48 -0.55
CA ALA A 68 -4.16 -12.37 0.39
C ALA A 68 -4.13 -11.01 -0.34
N VAL A 69 -4.66 -9.99 0.31
CA VAL A 69 -4.68 -8.60 -0.14
C VAL A 69 -3.52 -7.84 0.50
N LEU A 70 -2.85 -6.97 -0.24
CA LEU A 70 -1.80 -6.11 0.30
C LEU A 70 -2.24 -4.65 0.24
N VAL A 71 -2.22 -3.97 1.38
CA VAL A 71 -2.49 -2.54 1.49
C VAL A 71 -1.25 -1.87 2.06
N GLY A 72 -0.79 -0.80 1.45
CA GLY A 72 0.28 0.02 2.00
C GLY A 72 -0.13 1.49 2.04
N HIS A 73 0.24 2.18 3.11
CA HIS A 73 0.02 3.61 3.28
C HIS A 73 1.35 4.39 3.26
N SER A 74 1.35 5.54 2.59
CA SER A 74 2.47 6.48 2.57
C SER A 74 3.80 5.77 2.27
N ILE A 75 4.87 6.03 3.02
CA ILE A 75 6.17 5.37 2.82
C ILE A 75 6.10 3.83 2.90
N GLY A 76 5.16 3.26 3.66
CA GLY A 76 4.89 1.83 3.69
C GLY A 76 4.43 1.28 2.34
N ALA A 77 3.63 2.05 1.60
CA ALA A 77 3.24 1.71 0.22
C ALA A 77 4.46 1.63 -0.69
N THR A 78 5.36 2.60 -0.60
CA THR A 78 6.62 2.63 -1.37
C THR A 78 7.50 1.43 -1.03
N ILE A 79 7.75 1.18 0.25
CA ILE A 79 8.61 0.07 0.69
C ILE A 79 7.99 -1.28 0.27
N LEU A 80 6.66 -1.43 0.38
CA LEU A 80 5.94 -2.62 -0.07
C LEU A 80 6.15 -2.89 -1.56
N VAL A 81 5.90 -1.92 -2.46
CA VAL A 81 6.05 -2.16 -3.91
C VAL A 81 7.48 -2.42 -4.32
N HIS A 82 8.45 -1.75 -3.69
CA HIS A 82 9.87 -2.00 -3.95
C HIS A 82 10.30 -3.40 -3.45
N THR A 83 9.79 -3.84 -2.30
CA THR A 83 10.00 -5.21 -1.80
C THR A 83 9.46 -6.26 -2.77
N LEU A 84 8.23 -6.06 -3.28
CA LEU A 84 7.60 -6.97 -4.25
C LEU A 84 8.32 -6.97 -5.60
N ALA A 85 8.84 -5.83 -6.05
CA ALA A 85 9.55 -5.70 -7.32
C ALA A 85 10.94 -6.32 -7.30
N GLU A 86 11.61 -6.36 -6.14
CA GLU A 86 12.89 -7.04 -5.98
C GLU A 86 12.74 -8.56 -5.84
N GLU A 87 11.71 -9.00 -5.13
CA GLU A 87 11.43 -10.43 -4.93
C GLU A 87 9.92 -10.66 -4.89
N PRO A 88 9.31 -10.98 -6.04
CA PRO A 88 7.89 -11.29 -6.09
C PRO A 88 7.56 -12.50 -5.21
N PRO A 89 6.44 -12.47 -4.46
CA PRO A 89 6.03 -13.60 -3.65
C PRO A 89 5.72 -14.81 -4.55
N GLN A 90 5.96 -16.02 -4.04
CA GLN A 90 5.66 -17.26 -4.77
C GLN A 90 4.18 -17.37 -5.15
N ARG A 91 3.30 -16.81 -4.30
CA ARG A 91 1.85 -16.77 -4.50
C ARG A 91 1.47 -15.31 -4.76
N PRO A 92 0.83 -15.00 -5.91
CA PRO A 92 0.44 -13.63 -6.20
C PRO A 92 -0.68 -13.18 -5.24
N PRO A 93 -0.63 -11.94 -4.72
CA PRO A 93 -1.73 -11.38 -3.95
C PRO A 93 -2.97 -11.20 -4.83
N ALA A 94 -4.16 -11.19 -4.23
CA ALA A 94 -5.40 -10.92 -4.94
C ALA A 94 -5.52 -9.46 -5.41
N GLY A 95 -4.77 -8.55 -4.79
CA GLY A 95 -4.65 -7.16 -5.21
C GLY A 95 -3.65 -6.40 -4.35
N ILE A 96 -3.13 -5.31 -4.90
CA ILE A 96 -2.17 -4.40 -4.26
C ILE A 96 -2.78 -3.00 -4.23
N PHE A 97 -2.95 -2.43 -3.05
CA PHE A 97 -3.68 -1.18 -2.83
C PHE A 97 -2.75 -0.18 -2.13
N LEU A 98 -2.47 0.94 -2.80
CA LEU A 98 -1.39 1.85 -2.42
C LEU A 98 -1.99 3.23 -2.13
N VAL A 99 -2.02 3.62 -0.86
CA VAL A 99 -2.63 4.86 -0.39
C VAL A 99 -1.57 5.91 -0.14
N SER A 100 -1.72 7.08 -0.76
CA SER A 100 -0.88 8.27 -0.57
C SER A 100 0.62 7.98 -0.76
N MET A 101 0.95 7.08 -1.70
CA MET A 101 2.32 6.57 -1.89
C MET A 101 3.28 7.68 -2.37
N PRO A 102 4.35 8.01 -1.62
CA PRO A 102 5.35 8.94 -2.10
C PRO A 102 6.22 8.30 -3.19
N PHE A 103 6.25 8.94 -4.37
CA PHE A 103 7.26 8.62 -5.37
C PHE A 103 8.66 9.01 -4.89
N ILE A 104 9.58 8.05 -4.79
CA ILE A 104 10.97 8.27 -4.41
C ILE A 104 11.87 8.17 -5.65
N GLY A 105 12.54 9.24 -6.03
CA GLY A 105 13.35 9.34 -7.24
C GLY A 105 13.19 10.68 -7.96
N GLU A 106 13.55 10.70 -9.23
CA GLU A 106 13.51 11.92 -10.05
C GLU A 106 12.10 12.51 -10.15
N GLY A 107 11.95 13.80 -9.81
CA GLY A 107 10.66 14.50 -9.76
C GLY A 107 9.86 14.31 -8.46
N GLY A 108 10.17 13.27 -7.68
CA GLY A 108 9.63 13.01 -6.35
C GLY A 108 10.60 13.38 -5.24
N TRP A 109 10.61 12.60 -4.16
CA TRP A 109 11.52 12.79 -3.03
C TRP A 109 12.84 12.03 -3.20
N PRO A 110 13.95 12.55 -2.64
CA PRO A 110 15.23 11.85 -2.64
C PRO A 110 15.26 10.72 -1.61
N SER A 111 16.10 9.71 -1.86
CA SER A 111 16.50 8.68 -0.90
C SER A 111 17.82 8.08 -1.36
N ASP A 112 18.65 7.67 -0.40
CA ASP A 112 19.89 6.95 -0.68
C ASP A 112 19.66 5.43 -0.78
N GLU A 113 18.54 4.92 -0.26
CA GLU A 113 18.20 3.49 -0.26
C GLU A 113 17.28 3.11 -1.42
N ILE A 114 16.32 3.96 -1.77
CA ILE A 114 15.26 3.67 -2.74
C ILE A 114 15.37 4.60 -3.94
N ARG A 115 15.23 4.05 -5.15
CA ARG A 115 15.00 4.85 -6.37
C ARG A 115 14.00 4.15 -7.27
N THR A 116 12.83 4.77 -7.42
CA THR A 116 11.75 4.30 -8.30
C THR A 116 12.17 4.46 -9.75
N LYS A 117 12.16 3.33 -10.47
CA LYS A 117 12.44 3.28 -11.90
C LYS A 117 11.13 3.33 -12.69
N PRO A 118 11.14 3.85 -13.94
CA PRO A 118 9.96 3.88 -14.79
C PRO A 118 9.35 2.50 -15.09
N ASP A 119 10.11 1.41 -14.90
CA ASP A 119 9.69 0.04 -15.15
C ASP A 119 9.16 -0.68 -13.90
N LEU A 120 8.88 0.02 -12.80
CA LEU A 120 8.44 -0.58 -11.53
C LEU A 120 7.24 -1.52 -11.74
N GLY A 121 6.23 -1.09 -12.48
CA GLY A 121 5.03 -1.88 -12.75
C GLY A 121 5.32 -3.21 -13.43
N ALA A 122 6.32 -3.28 -14.31
CA ALA A 122 6.68 -4.51 -15.01
C ALA A 122 7.29 -5.59 -14.09
N LYS A 123 7.72 -5.20 -12.88
CA LYS A 123 8.31 -6.10 -11.87
C LYS A 123 7.31 -6.56 -10.82
N LEU A 124 6.12 -5.95 -10.76
CA LEU A 124 5.08 -6.36 -9.83
C LEU A 124 4.41 -7.68 -10.28
N PRO A 125 3.79 -8.43 -9.37
CA PRO A 125 3.08 -9.67 -9.71
C PRO A 125 2.02 -9.45 -10.81
N ALA A 126 2.26 -10.00 -12.01
CA ALA A 126 1.47 -9.70 -13.21
C ALA A 126 -0.03 -10.07 -13.14
N ARG A 127 -0.42 -10.93 -12.19
CA ARG A 127 -1.83 -11.36 -11.99
C ARG A 127 -2.55 -10.57 -10.91
N SER A 128 -1.87 -9.64 -10.25
CA SER A 128 -2.41 -8.85 -9.14
C SER A 128 -2.78 -7.46 -9.66
N PRO A 129 -4.06 -7.05 -9.61
CA PRO A 129 -4.42 -5.68 -9.92
C PRO A 129 -3.74 -4.73 -8.92
N VAL A 130 -3.34 -3.57 -9.40
CA VAL A 130 -2.70 -2.52 -8.60
C VAL A 130 -3.59 -1.29 -8.59
N TYR A 131 -3.84 -0.73 -7.42
CA TYR A 131 -4.61 0.48 -7.24
C TYR A 131 -3.76 1.55 -6.56
N LEU A 132 -3.84 2.78 -7.04
CA LEU A 132 -3.21 3.96 -6.45
C LEU A 132 -4.31 4.89 -5.96
N TYR A 133 -4.26 5.30 -4.70
CA TYR A 133 -5.18 6.27 -4.11
C TYR A 133 -4.39 7.50 -3.66
N HIS A 134 -4.89 8.69 -3.98
CA HIS A 134 -4.25 9.93 -3.54
C HIS A 134 -5.31 11.00 -3.33
N GLY A 135 -5.34 11.58 -2.12
CA GLY A 135 -6.19 12.72 -1.82
C GLY A 135 -5.61 14.03 -2.39
N ASP A 136 -6.41 14.85 -3.08
CA ASP A 136 -5.88 16.09 -3.66
C ASP A 136 -5.68 17.23 -2.64
N ALA A 137 -6.14 17.04 -1.40
CA ALA A 137 -5.87 17.88 -0.24
C ALA A 137 -4.76 17.30 0.67
N ASP A 138 -4.00 16.30 0.19
CA ASP A 138 -2.84 15.76 0.91
C ASP A 138 -1.73 16.81 1.02
N GLU A 139 -1.54 17.33 2.23
CA GLU A 139 -0.48 18.29 2.57
C GLU A 139 0.88 17.63 2.88
N THR A 140 0.92 16.30 3.00
CA THR A 140 2.13 15.53 3.32
C THR A 140 2.83 15.07 2.05
N VAL A 141 2.13 14.33 1.18
CA VAL A 141 2.67 13.84 -0.09
C VAL A 141 2.06 14.65 -1.23
N PRO A 142 2.86 15.47 -1.94
CA PRO A 142 2.33 16.33 -3.00
C PRO A 142 1.61 15.54 -4.10
N ALA A 143 0.46 16.03 -4.56
CA ALA A 143 -0.38 15.36 -5.56
C ALA A 143 0.35 14.93 -6.85
N LYS A 144 1.44 15.60 -7.23
CA LYS A 144 2.30 15.21 -8.38
C LYS A 144 2.89 13.79 -8.23
N HIS A 145 3.03 13.28 -7.01
CA HIS A 145 3.58 11.94 -6.75
C HIS A 145 2.63 10.87 -7.30
N ALA A 146 1.31 11.07 -7.23
CA ALA A 146 0.34 10.18 -7.86
C ALA A 146 0.57 10.03 -9.37
N ASP A 147 0.87 11.12 -10.08
CA ASP A 147 1.15 11.09 -11.52
C ASP A 147 2.49 10.39 -11.84
N LEU A 148 3.49 10.56 -10.98
CA LEU A 148 4.78 9.86 -11.12
C LEU A 148 4.62 8.35 -10.89
N ASN A 149 3.86 7.96 -9.86
CA ASN A 149 3.56 6.56 -9.57
C ASN A 149 2.74 5.92 -10.69
N ALA A 150 1.71 6.59 -11.21
CA ALA A 150 0.91 6.10 -12.32
C ALA A 150 1.74 5.90 -13.60
N LYS A 151 2.76 6.75 -13.83
CA LYS A 151 3.72 6.55 -14.94
C LYS A 151 4.63 5.35 -14.71
N ALA A 152 5.08 5.12 -13.50
CA ALA A 152 5.96 3.99 -13.16
C ALA A 152 5.22 2.66 -13.07
N ILE A 153 3.91 2.68 -12.81
CA ILE A 153 3.02 1.52 -12.73
C ILE A 153 1.85 1.74 -13.71
N PRO A 154 2.09 1.67 -15.03
CA PRO A 154 1.10 2.07 -16.03
C PRO A 154 -0.15 1.18 -16.05
N GLN A 155 -0.10 -0.02 -15.47
CA GLN A 155 -1.26 -0.88 -15.32
C GLN A 155 -2.13 -0.56 -14.10
N ALA A 156 -1.71 0.35 -13.22
CA ALA A 156 -2.46 0.65 -12.00
C ALA A 156 -3.73 1.44 -12.31
N VAL A 157 -4.78 1.15 -11.55
CA VAL A 157 -5.99 1.98 -11.51
C VAL A 157 -5.74 3.13 -10.53
N ALA A 158 -5.59 4.34 -11.06
CA ALA A 158 -5.34 5.53 -10.24
C ALA A 158 -6.65 6.24 -9.87
N ARG A 159 -6.85 6.46 -8.57
CA ARG A 159 -7.97 7.20 -7.97
C ARG A 159 -7.43 8.44 -7.27
N LYS A 160 -7.64 9.59 -7.90
CA LYS A 160 -7.45 10.90 -7.25
C LYS A 160 -8.76 11.28 -6.57
N LEU A 161 -8.73 11.46 -5.26
CA LEU A 161 -9.92 11.66 -4.45
C LEU A 161 -10.04 13.14 -4.04
N PRO A 162 -11.06 13.86 -4.56
CA PRO A 162 -11.21 15.29 -4.27
C PRO A 162 -11.49 15.58 -2.80
N GLY A 163 -10.79 16.55 -2.23
CA GLY A 163 -10.94 17.04 -0.86
C GLY A 163 -10.37 16.11 0.22
N ARG A 164 -9.89 14.92 -0.14
CA ARG A 164 -9.33 13.94 0.79
C ARG A 164 -7.92 14.33 1.24
N ASP A 165 -7.64 14.14 2.52
CA ASP A 165 -6.31 14.36 3.10
C ASP A 165 -5.33 13.18 2.89
N HIS A 166 -4.18 13.21 3.57
CA HIS A 166 -3.16 12.17 3.51
C HIS A 166 -3.67 10.78 3.94
N GLN A 167 -4.58 10.74 4.91
CA GLN A 167 -5.22 9.54 5.45
C GLN A 167 -6.60 9.27 4.82
N LEU A 168 -6.93 9.93 3.70
CA LEU A 168 -8.25 9.87 3.08
C LEU A 168 -9.38 10.21 4.07
N ASP A 169 -9.13 11.17 4.96
CA ASP A 169 -10.00 11.59 6.06
C ASP A 169 -10.31 10.47 7.07
N ASN A 170 -9.43 9.48 7.18
CA ASN A 170 -9.63 8.24 7.93
C ASN A 170 -10.81 7.39 7.44
N ASP A 171 -11.14 7.49 6.16
CA ASP A 171 -12.20 6.72 5.53
C ASP A 171 -11.65 5.93 4.33
N MET A 172 -11.65 4.61 4.50
CA MET A 172 -11.14 3.65 3.53
C MET A 172 -12.26 3.01 2.69
N SER A 173 -13.46 3.61 2.63
CA SER A 173 -14.62 3.06 1.93
C SER A 173 -14.37 2.82 0.44
N GLU A 174 -13.69 3.73 -0.27
CA GLU A 174 -13.32 3.52 -1.68
C GLU A 174 -12.32 2.38 -1.84
N VAL A 175 -11.33 2.28 -0.95
CA VAL A 175 -10.33 1.19 -0.97
C VAL A 175 -11.01 -0.15 -0.69
N ALA A 176 -11.89 -0.21 0.31
CA ALA A 176 -12.64 -1.42 0.66
C ALA A 176 -13.58 -1.88 -0.46
N ALA A 177 -14.20 -0.95 -1.19
CA ALA A 177 -15.02 -1.28 -2.35
C ALA A 177 -14.21 -1.99 -3.45
N ASP A 178 -13.04 -1.46 -3.78
CA ASP A 178 -12.15 -2.08 -4.77
C ASP A 178 -11.57 -3.41 -4.29
N ILE A 179 -11.28 -3.54 -3.00
CA ILE A 179 -10.85 -4.82 -2.40
C ILE A 179 -11.92 -5.88 -2.62
N ARG A 180 -13.20 -5.57 -2.33
CA ARG A 180 -14.32 -6.50 -2.56
C ARG A 180 -14.45 -6.88 -4.03
N GLU A 181 -14.33 -5.91 -4.94
CA GLU A 181 -14.39 -6.18 -6.38
C GLU A 181 -13.24 -7.08 -6.85
N ALA A 182 -12.00 -6.77 -6.45
CA ALA A 182 -10.81 -7.52 -6.84
C ALA A 182 -10.76 -8.95 -6.27
N THR A 183 -11.52 -9.20 -5.19
CA THR A 183 -11.52 -10.49 -4.49
C THR A 183 -12.82 -11.28 -4.67
N ALA A 184 -13.77 -10.74 -5.41
CA ALA A 184 -15.01 -11.42 -5.76
C ALA A 184 -14.70 -12.74 -6.52
N PRO A 185 -15.48 -13.81 -6.29
CA PRO A 185 -15.32 -15.04 -7.05
C PRO A 185 -15.47 -14.77 -8.55
N THR A 186 -14.51 -15.21 -9.34
CA THR A 186 -14.64 -15.22 -10.80
C THR A 186 -15.85 -16.08 -11.16
N ARG A 187 -16.83 -15.50 -11.84
CA ARG A 187 -18.01 -16.24 -12.35
C ARG A 187 -17.63 -17.27 -13.40
#